data_AF-A0A7L9UHA1-F1
#
_entry.id   AF-A0A7L9UHA1-F1
#
_cell.length_a   1.000
_cell.length_b   1.000
_cell.length_c   1.000
_cell.angle_alpha   90.00
_cell.angle_beta   90.00
_cell.angle_gamma   90.00
#
_symmetry.space_group_name_H-M   'P 1'
#
loop_
_entity.id
_entity.type
_entity.pdbx_description
1 polymer ?
#
loop_
_entity_poly.entity_id
_entity_poly.type
_entity_poly.pdbx_seq_one_letter_code
_entity_poly.pdbx_strand_id
1 'polypeptide(L)'
;MMARYFYAFRWAYGIGATWDDGSWPGELYVFESRAERDAWVADDVFDGNWHCEAITSKEARHIMADTVIGCDNDMAVRYDGSRSAVERYAPIVELVRAWRRVDMQNNPARYYAE
;
A
#
# COMPACT_ATOMS: atom_id res chain seq x y z
N MET A 1 -15.42 -7.47 14.61
CA MET A 1 -15.69 -6.50 13.53
C MET A 1 -14.44 -6.46 12.66
N MET A 2 -14.53 -6.90 11.39
CA MET A 2 -13.37 -6.83 10.47
C MET A 2 -13.10 -5.35 10.19
N ALA A 3 -11.92 -4.84 10.55
CA ALA A 3 -11.55 -3.48 10.18
C ALA A 3 -11.59 -3.38 8.65
N ARG A 4 -12.29 -2.37 8.13
CA ARG A 4 -12.47 -2.16 6.70
C ARG A 4 -11.69 -0.93 6.31
N TYR A 5 -10.52 -1.16 5.72
CA TYR A 5 -9.70 -0.11 5.16
C TYR A 5 -10.10 0.20 3.71
N PHE A 6 -9.76 1.41 3.28
CA PHE A 6 -9.91 1.89 1.91
C PHE A 6 -8.55 2.30 1.38
N TYR A 7 -8.33 2.15 0.09
CA TYR A 7 -6.99 2.22 -0.49
C TYR A 7 -6.96 3.17 -1.67
N ALA A 8 -5.87 3.91 -1.77
CA ALA A 8 -5.50 4.64 -2.98
C ALA A 8 -4.03 4.42 -3.28
N PHE A 9 -3.64 4.67 -4.51
CA PHE A 9 -2.26 4.63 -4.96
C PHE A 9 -1.91 5.97 -5.61
N ARG A 10 -0.72 6.47 -5.29
CA ARG A 10 -0.13 7.65 -5.93
C ARG A 10 0.86 7.18 -6.97
N TRP A 11 0.47 7.23 -8.24
CA TRP A 11 1.24 6.71 -9.35
C TRP A 11 2.26 7.73 -9.85
N ALA A 12 3.46 7.27 -10.21
CA ALA A 12 4.48 8.10 -10.85
C ALA A 12 4.37 8.13 -12.39
N TYR A 13 3.85 7.07 -13.03
CA TYR A 13 3.89 6.94 -14.50
C TYR A 13 2.60 6.43 -15.17
N GLY A 14 1.49 6.36 -14.44
CA GLY A 14 0.26 5.76 -15.00
C GLY A 14 -0.01 4.35 -14.48
N ILE A 15 -1.27 3.95 -14.67
CA ILE A 15 -1.74 2.59 -14.41
C ILE A 15 -1.08 1.63 -15.40
N GLY A 16 -0.63 0.47 -14.91
CA GLY A 16 -0.05 -0.59 -15.73
C GLY A 16 1.45 -0.45 -16.01
N ALA A 17 2.08 0.60 -15.50
CA ALA A 17 3.54 0.68 -15.43
C ALA A 17 4.05 -0.16 -14.25
N THR A 18 5.20 -0.80 -14.42
CA THR A 18 5.97 -1.44 -13.35
C THR A 18 7.42 -0.99 -13.44
N TRP A 19 8.13 -0.95 -12.32
CA TRP A 19 9.58 -0.89 -12.31
C TRP A 19 10.18 -2.16 -12.93
N ASP A 20 11.49 -2.14 -13.19
CA ASP A 20 12.21 -3.29 -13.77
C ASP A 20 12.14 -4.54 -12.89
N ASP A 21 11.95 -4.37 -11.58
CA ASP A 21 11.76 -5.46 -10.62
C ASP A 21 10.31 -5.97 -10.54
N GLY A 22 9.40 -5.40 -11.33
CA GLY A 22 7.98 -5.75 -11.37
C GLY A 22 7.11 -5.08 -10.30
N SER A 23 7.69 -4.29 -9.40
CA SER A 23 6.93 -3.52 -8.41
C SER A 23 6.25 -2.29 -9.05
N TRP A 24 5.19 -1.79 -8.42
CA TRP A 24 4.41 -0.69 -9.00
C TRP A 24 5.04 0.67 -8.71
N PRO A 25 5.15 1.57 -9.72
CA PRO A 25 5.81 2.85 -9.56
C PRO A 25 4.90 3.85 -8.87
N GLY A 26 5.05 3.91 -7.55
CA GLY A 26 4.31 4.85 -6.73
C GLY A 26 4.19 4.43 -5.27
N GLU A 27 3.14 4.92 -4.64
CA GLU A 27 2.98 4.86 -3.19
C GLU A 27 1.57 4.45 -2.80
N LEU A 28 1.46 3.44 -1.94
CA LEU A 28 0.18 3.01 -1.37
C LEU A 28 -0.23 3.94 -0.22
N TYR A 29 -1.51 4.29 -0.17
CA TYR A 29 -2.14 5.00 0.95
C TYR A 29 -3.32 4.18 1.50
N VAL A 30 -3.42 4.12 2.83
CA VAL A 30 -4.44 3.33 3.54
C VAL A 30 -5.26 4.23 4.46
N PHE A 31 -6.55 4.30 4.17
CA PHE A 31 -7.53 5.17 4.83
C PHE A 31 -8.48 4.37 5.72
N GLU A 32 -8.92 4.99 6.82
CA GLU A 32 -9.92 4.42 7.73
C GLU A 32 -11.35 4.64 7.21
N SER A 33 -11.55 5.57 6.27
CA SER A 33 -12.85 5.85 5.68
C SER A 33 -12.80 5.98 4.15
N ARG A 34 -13.92 5.59 3.51
CA ARG A 34 -14.10 5.76 2.06
C ARG A 34 -14.08 7.23 1.67
N ALA A 35 -14.76 8.07 2.45
CA ALA A 35 -14.94 9.49 2.16
C ALA A 35 -13.60 10.24 2.17
N GLU A 36 -12.73 9.96 3.14
CA GLU A 36 -11.39 10.54 3.22
C GLU A 36 -10.53 10.13 2.01
N ARG A 37 -10.55 8.84 1.65
CA ARG A 37 -9.86 8.34 0.45
C ARG A 37 -10.36 9.01 -0.82
N ASP A 38 -11.68 9.13 -0.99
CA ASP A 38 -12.29 9.74 -2.17
C ASP A 38 -12.00 11.25 -2.23
N ALA A 39 -11.99 11.95 -1.09
CA ALA A 39 -11.60 13.35 -1.02
C ALA A 39 -10.13 13.55 -1.40
N TRP A 40 -9.23 12.70 -0.89
CA TRP A 40 -7.80 12.74 -1.24
C TRP A 40 -7.55 12.48 -2.73
N VAL A 41 -8.25 11.51 -3.32
CA VAL A 41 -8.18 11.26 -4.78
C VAL A 41 -8.74 12.44 -5.57
N ALA A 42 -9.81 13.08 -5.11
CA ALA A 42 -10.43 14.21 -5.81
C ALA A 42 -9.64 15.53 -5.70
N ASP A 43 -8.80 15.67 -4.67
CA ASP A 43 -7.90 16.83 -4.49
C ASP A 43 -6.69 16.78 -5.41
N ASP A 44 -6.48 15.64 -6.10
CA ASP A 44 -5.39 15.46 -7.05
C ASP A 44 -5.55 16.37 -8.27
N VAL A 45 -4.65 17.34 -8.38
CA VAL A 45 -4.54 18.21 -9.54
C VAL A 45 -3.52 17.59 -10.48
N PHE A 46 -3.98 17.12 -11.64
CA PHE A 46 -3.10 16.54 -12.65
C PHE A 46 -1.98 17.51 -13.05
N ASP A 47 -0.76 17.18 -12.63
CA ASP A 47 0.45 17.98 -12.87
C ASP A 47 1.31 17.44 -14.03
N GLY A 48 0.81 16.41 -14.73
CA GLY A 48 1.50 15.74 -15.82
C GLY A 48 2.52 14.69 -15.38
N ASN A 49 2.64 14.41 -14.07
CA ASN A 49 3.63 13.50 -13.52
C ASN A 49 2.97 12.51 -12.54
N TRP A 50 2.48 12.99 -11.41
CA TRP A 50 1.84 12.14 -10.40
C TRP A 50 0.33 12.19 -10.51
N HIS A 51 -0.33 11.07 -10.18
CA HIS A 51 -1.78 11.08 -10.01
C HIS A 51 -2.23 10.10 -8.93
N CYS A 52 -3.35 10.42 -8.31
CA CYS A 52 -3.96 9.68 -7.23
C CYS A 52 -5.13 8.85 -7.77
N GLU A 53 -5.19 7.57 -7.41
CA GLU A 53 -6.26 6.70 -7.84
C GLU A 53 -6.77 5.82 -6.71
N ALA A 54 -8.09 5.65 -6.68
CA ALA A 54 -8.76 4.59 -5.96
C ALA A 54 -8.33 3.19 -6.43
N ILE A 55 -7.87 2.33 -5.53
CA ILE A 55 -7.55 0.93 -5.89
C ILE A 55 -8.38 -0.07 -5.08
N THR A 56 -8.48 -1.29 -5.60
CA THR A 56 -9.20 -2.38 -4.94
C THR A 56 -8.42 -2.96 -3.76
N SER A 57 -9.13 -3.60 -2.83
CA SER A 57 -8.48 -4.33 -1.72
C SER A 57 -7.56 -5.46 -2.21
N LYS A 58 -7.78 -5.99 -3.41
CA LYS A 58 -6.94 -7.04 -3.99
C LYS A 58 -5.60 -6.47 -4.44
N GLU A 59 -5.62 -5.34 -5.13
CA GLU A 59 -4.41 -4.63 -5.58
C GLU A 59 -3.61 -4.12 -4.39
N ALA A 60 -4.27 -3.47 -3.43
CA ALA A 60 -3.60 -3.02 -2.21
C ALA A 60 -2.94 -4.17 -1.44
N ARG A 61 -3.63 -5.33 -1.34
CA ARG A 61 -3.09 -6.52 -0.69
C ARG A 61 -1.88 -7.09 -1.42
N HIS A 62 -1.88 -7.06 -2.76
CA HIS A 62 -0.73 -7.47 -3.56
C HIS A 62 0.50 -6.63 -3.26
N ILE A 63 0.34 -5.29 -3.32
CA ILE A 63 1.40 -4.32 -3.05
C ILE A 63 1.93 -4.47 -1.61
N MET A 64 1.02 -4.56 -0.62
CA MET A 64 1.42 -4.75 0.77
C MET A 64 2.16 -6.07 0.98
N ALA A 65 1.69 -7.17 0.40
CA ALA A 65 2.33 -8.47 0.55
C ALA A 65 3.73 -8.48 -0.04
N ASP A 66 3.91 -7.87 -1.22
CA ASP A 66 5.21 -7.71 -1.86
C ASP A 66 6.18 -6.85 -1.02
N THR A 67 5.66 -5.75 -0.46
CA THR A 67 6.45 -4.87 0.42
C THR A 67 6.88 -5.57 1.71
N VAL A 68 5.95 -6.20 2.43
CA VAL A 68 6.25 -6.78 3.75
C VAL A 68 7.07 -8.05 3.63
N ILE A 69 6.95 -8.83 2.54
CA ILE A 69 7.76 -10.04 2.38
C ILE A 69 9.24 -9.69 2.14
N GLY A 70 9.52 -8.55 1.51
CA GLY A 70 10.87 -8.04 1.29
C GLY A 70 11.47 -7.27 2.47
N CYS A 71 10.65 -6.68 3.35
CA CYS A 71 11.11 -5.73 4.35
C CYS A 71 10.79 -6.10 5.82
N ASP A 72 9.76 -6.90 6.09
CA ASP A 72 9.36 -7.28 7.45
C ASP A 72 9.75 -8.73 7.74
N ASN A 73 10.83 -8.90 8.52
CA ASN A 73 11.37 -10.23 8.85
C ASN A 73 10.37 -11.12 9.58
N ASP A 74 9.47 -10.57 10.39
CA ASP A 74 8.48 -11.36 11.13
C ASP A 74 7.43 -11.95 10.18
N MET A 75 6.90 -11.14 9.26
CA MET A 75 6.02 -11.62 8.19
C MET A 75 6.75 -12.63 7.28
N ALA A 76 8.00 -12.37 6.93
CA ALA A 76 8.77 -13.28 6.09
C ALA A 76 8.99 -14.65 6.72
N VAL A 77 9.31 -14.71 8.01
CA VAL A 77 9.46 -15.98 8.74
C VAL A 77 8.11 -16.70 8.89
N ARG A 78 7.04 -15.98 9.26
CA ARG A 78 5.71 -16.60 9.46
C ARG A 78 5.11 -17.22 8.20
N TYR A 79 5.48 -16.71 7.03
CA TYR A 79 4.95 -17.14 5.73
C TYR A 79 6.02 -17.76 4.81
N ASP A 80 7.16 -18.20 5.36
CA ASP A 80 8.24 -18.90 4.63
C ASP A 80 8.70 -18.16 3.36
N GLY A 81 8.82 -16.83 3.43
CA GLY A 81 9.20 -15.99 2.29
C GLY A 81 8.16 -15.93 1.15
N SER A 82 6.96 -16.49 1.32
CA SER A 82 5.97 -16.59 0.25
C SER A 82 4.99 -15.41 0.20
N ARG A 83 5.15 -14.53 -0.80
CA ARG A 83 4.18 -13.45 -1.12
C ARG A 83 2.76 -13.99 -1.27
N SER A 84 2.60 -15.11 -1.98
CA SER A 84 1.29 -15.73 -2.20
C SER A 84 0.65 -16.23 -0.91
N ALA A 85 1.45 -16.69 0.07
CA ALA A 85 0.94 -17.09 1.37
C ALA A 85 0.49 -15.87 2.19
N VAL A 86 1.26 -14.78 2.19
CA VAL A 86 0.86 -13.51 2.82
C VAL A 86 -0.46 -13.01 2.22
N GLU A 87 -0.57 -12.96 0.90
CA GLU A 87 -1.80 -12.52 0.22
C GLU A 87 -3.01 -13.36 0.61
N ARG A 88 -2.88 -14.69 0.69
CA ARG A 88 -4.04 -15.56 0.96
C ARG A 88 -4.42 -15.63 2.43
N TYR A 89 -3.43 -15.61 3.33
CA TYR A 89 -3.63 -16.04 4.71
C TYR A 89 -3.41 -14.94 5.74
N ALA A 90 -2.73 -13.84 5.40
CA ALA A 90 -2.53 -12.76 6.36
C ALA A 90 -3.84 -12.01 6.67
N PRO A 91 -4.24 -11.89 7.96
CA PRO A 91 -5.34 -11.02 8.36
C PRO A 91 -5.08 -9.60 7.90
N ILE A 92 -6.09 -8.92 7.32
CA ILE A 92 -5.87 -7.60 6.72
C ILE A 92 -5.36 -6.57 7.73
N VAL A 93 -5.80 -6.65 8.99
CA VAL A 93 -5.36 -5.75 10.07
C VAL A 93 -3.87 -5.94 10.37
N GLU A 94 -3.39 -7.17 10.40
CA GLU A 94 -1.97 -7.45 10.61
C GLU A 94 -1.13 -7.01 9.42
N LEU A 95 -1.61 -7.25 8.20
CA LEU A 95 -0.94 -6.83 6.98
C LEU A 95 -0.80 -5.30 6.90
N VAL A 96 -1.88 -4.55 7.18
CA VAL A 96 -1.84 -3.08 7.21
C VAL A 96 -0.90 -2.57 8.30
N ARG A 97 -0.89 -3.20 9.48
CA ARG A 97 0.05 -2.82 10.55
C ARG A 97 1.50 -3.06 10.16
N ALA A 98 1.82 -4.22 9.57
CA ALA A 98 3.16 -4.51 9.09
C ALA A 98 3.59 -3.55 7.99
N TRP A 99 2.72 -3.33 7.00
CA TRP A 99 2.98 -2.37 5.93
C TRP A 99 3.20 -0.94 6.47
N ARG A 100 2.34 -0.44 7.38
CA ARG A 100 2.52 0.90 7.99
C ARG A 100 3.85 1.03 8.73
N ARG A 101 4.36 -0.03 9.37
CA ARG A 101 5.70 0.00 10.00
C ARG A 101 6.80 0.19 8.95
N VAL A 102 6.74 -0.59 7.86
CA VAL A 102 7.71 -0.48 6.75
C VAL A 102 7.61 0.89 6.08
N ASP A 103 6.38 1.35 5.78
CA ASP A 103 6.15 2.65 5.17
C ASP A 103 6.63 3.80 6.06
N MET A 104 6.43 3.73 7.38
CA MET A 104 6.97 4.73 8.32
C MET A 104 8.50 4.76 8.34
N GLN A 105 9.17 3.61 8.19
CA GLN A 105 10.63 3.54 8.11
C GLN A 105 11.15 4.16 6.81
N ASN A 106 10.46 3.95 5.70
CA ASN A 106 10.86 4.43 4.38
C ASN A 106 10.46 5.89 4.13
N ASN A 107 9.33 6.33 4.72
CA ASN A 107 8.69 7.62 4.49
C ASN A 107 8.37 8.34 5.81
N PRO A 108 9.36 8.56 6.71
CA PRO A 108 9.10 9.09 8.05
C PRO A 108 8.42 10.46 8.05
N ALA A 109 8.70 11.30 7.05
CA ALA A 109 8.11 12.63 6.92
C ALA A 109 6.56 12.63 6.86
N ARG A 110 5.93 11.53 6.41
CA ARG A 110 4.46 11.40 6.39
C ARG A 110 3.84 11.22 7.77
N TYR A 111 4.60 10.68 8.72
CA TYR A 111 4.11 10.28 10.03
C TYR A 111 4.53 11.23 11.14
N TYR A 112 5.57 12.03 10.90
CA TYR A 112 6.14 13.00 11.86
C TYR A 112 5.94 14.46 11.46
N ALA A 113 5.15 14.74 10.41
CA ALA A 113 4.72 16.11 10.13
C ALA A 113 3.68 16.52 11.19
N GLU A 114 4.12 17.33 12.16
CA GLU A 114 3.27 18.08 13.10
C GLU A 114 2.73 19.37 12.46
#